data_AF-A0A7V5E218-F1
#
_entry.id   AF-A0A7V5E218-F1
#
_cell.length_a   1.000
_cell.length_b   1.000
_cell.length_c   1.000
_cell.angle_alpha   90.00
_cell.angle_beta   90.00
_cell.angle_gamma   90.00
#
_symmetry.space_group_name_H-M   'P 1'
#
loop_
_entity.id
_entity.type
_entity.pdbx_description
1 polymer ?
#
loop_
_entity_poly.entity_id
_entity_poly.type
_entity_poly.pdbx_seq_one_letter_code
_entity_poly.pdbx_strand_id
1 'polypeptide(L)'
;MRKALLVLSVVLISLLGWGAPQTPSVQIGTFNLEFFTDFDRSTGTWCEEHNPRTPQVVEELARFIDSLDLEVLALQEVENAQALELLLSFMPPGKYGYILSPQTTPETCQRVAVLYQKDEVSLQFVGEILLSLGQYGLRNGLVVYGKVLPERLVLVCLSFRVWRSINPF
;
A
#
# COMPACT_ATOMS: atom_id res chain seq x y z
N MET A 1 -23.62 59.14 3.62
CA MET A 1 -23.52 57.73 4.08
C MET A 1 -23.77 56.73 2.92
N ARG A 2 -22.91 56.67 1.89
CA ARG A 2 -23.12 55.76 0.73
C ARG A 2 -21.85 55.10 0.15
N LYS A 3 -20.66 55.35 0.71
CA LYS A 3 -19.39 54.80 0.17
C LYS A 3 -18.81 53.62 0.97
N ALA A 4 -19.36 53.33 2.15
CA ALA A 4 -18.86 52.24 3.01
C ALA A 4 -19.44 50.85 2.65
N LEU A 5 -20.53 50.79 1.88
CA LEU A 5 -21.19 49.51 1.59
C LEU A 5 -20.53 48.71 0.45
N LEU A 6 -19.80 49.38 -0.45
CA LEU A 6 -19.25 48.77 -1.66
C LEU A 6 -17.92 48.04 -1.42
N VAL A 7 -17.16 48.44 -0.38
CA VAL A 7 -15.87 47.82 -0.04
C VAL A 7 -16.09 46.47 0.67
N LEU A 8 -17.18 46.33 1.43
CA LEU A 8 -17.49 45.09 2.15
C LEU A 8 -17.92 43.94 1.20
N SER A 9 -18.52 44.28 0.06
CA SER A 9 -18.96 43.29 -0.95
C SER A 9 -17.80 42.66 -1.72
N VAL A 10 -16.71 43.41 -1.96
CA VAL A 10 -15.56 42.91 -2.71
C VAL A 10 -14.71 41.95 -1.86
N VAL A 11 -14.62 42.18 -0.54
CA VAL A 11 -13.88 41.30 0.38
C VAL A 11 -14.57 39.94 0.57
N LEU A 12 -15.91 39.89 0.58
CA LEU A 12 -16.65 38.62 0.65
C LEU A 12 -16.47 37.77 -0.61
N ILE A 13 -16.35 38.40 -1.79
CA ILE A 13 -16.18 37.67 -3.05
C ILE A 13 -14.77 37.11 -3.20
N SER A 14 -13.74 37.79 -2.67
CA SER A 14 -12.37 37.24 -2.61
C SER A 14 -12.20 36.08 -1.62
N LEU A 15 -13.11 35.92 -0.65
CA LEU A 15 -13.14 34.76 0.25
C LEU A 15 -13.98 33.60 -0.31
N LEU A 16 -14.81 33.87 -1.32
CA LEU A 16 -15.49 32.87 -2.15
C LEU A 16 -14.59 32.51 -3.35
N GLY A 17 -13.28 32.39 -3.10
CA GLY A 17 -12.37 31.76 -4.04
C GLY A 17 -12.95 30.39 -4.39
N TRP A 18 -13.54 30.30 -5.58
CA TRP A 18 -13.81 29.05 -6.25
C TRP A 18 -12.45 28.39 -6.46
N GLY A 19 -11.99 27.68 -5.42
CA GLY A 19 -10.98 26.65 -5.61
C GLY A 19 -11.54 25.76 -6.70
N ALA A 20 -10.85 25.72 -7.85
CA ALA A 20 -11.16 24.75 -8.88
C ALA A 20 -11.36 23.41 -8.18
N PRO A 21 -12.44 22.66 -8.45
CA PRO A 21 -12.67 21.40 -7.76
C PRO A 21 -11.42 20.55 -7.97
N GLN A 22 -10.64 20.37 -6.90
CA GLN A 22 -9.47 19.52 -6.95
C GLN A 22 -10.02 18.15 -7.30
N THR A 23 -9.59 17.63 -8.45
CA THR A 23 -9.82 16.22 -8.76
C THR A 23 -9.15 15.43 -7.66
N PRO A 24 -9.89 14.59 -6.91
CA PRO A 24 -9.29 13.71 -5.92
C PRO A 24 -8.20 12.90 -6.62
N SER A 25 -6.99 13.03 -6.13
CA SER A 25 -5.83 12.28 -6.60
C SER A 25 -5.53 11.19 -5.58
N VAL A 26 -5.32 9.97 -6.07
CA VAL A 26 -4.77 8.87 -5.26
C VAL A 26 -3.30 8.78 -5.60
N GLN A 27 -2.45 8.78 -4.58
CA GLN A 27 -1.05 8.46 -4.70
C GLN A 27 -0.87 6.97 -4.47
N ILE A 28 -0.15 6.35 -5.39
CA ILE A 28 0.09 4.92 -5.40
C ILE A 28 1.60 4.70 -5.37
N GLY A 29 2.07 3.99 -4.36
CA GLY A 29 3.46 3.56 -4.25
C GLY A 29 3.64 2.08 -4.50
N THR A 30 4.89 1.69 -4.73
CA THR A 30 5.34 0.30 -4.70
C THR A 30 6.63 0.20 -3.89
N PHE A 31 6.77 -0.84 -3.09
CA PHE A 31 7.96 -1.06 -2.28
C PHE A 31 8.21 -2.54 -2.03
N ASN A 32 9.44 -2.98 -2.31
CA ASN A 32 9.87 -4.33 -2.02
C ASN A 32 10.40 -4.38 -0.58
N LEU A 33 9.82 -5.25 0.25
CA LEU A 33 10.22 -5.42 1.64
C LEU A 33 11.29 -6.52 1.82
N GLU A 34 11.91 -7.04 0.77
CA GLU A 34 13.10 -7.91 0.80
C GLU A 34 13.01 -8.98 1.91
N PHE A 35 12.25 -10.06 1.67
CA PHE A 35 12.00 -11.14 2.63
C PHE A 35 11.43 -10.67 3.99
N PHE A 36 10.29 -9.99 3.99
CA PHE A 36 9.65 -9.52 5.22
C PHE A 36 8.79 -10.61 5.87
N THR A 37 9.12 -10.98 7.09
CA THR A 37 8.54 -12.12 7.82
C THR A 37 7.99 -11.70 9.19
N ASP A 38 7.31 -12.63 9.87
CA ASP A 38 6.74 -12.43 11.21
C ASP A 38 7.70 -12.79 12.37
N PHE A 39 8.92 -13.22 12.06
CA PHE A 39 9.93 -13.72 13.01
C PHE A 39 9.58 -15.07 13.67
N ASP A 40 8.52 -15.76 13.22
CA ASP A 40 8.12 -17.05 13.74
C ASP A 40 8.69 -18.19 12.90
N ARG A 41 9.70 -18.87 13.45
CA ARG A 41 10.32 -20.03 12.80
C ARG A 41 9.40 -21.24 12.65
N SER A 42 8.22 -21.25 13.27
CA SER A 42 7.23 -22.30 13.11
C SER A 42 6.48 -22.23 11.78
N THR A 43 6.45 -21.05 11.13
CA THR A 43 5.74 -20.80 9.87
C THR A 43 6.61 -21.08 8.63
N GLY A 44 7.94 -21.09 8.79
CA GLY A 44 8.87 -21.56 7.77
C GLY A 44 10.32 -21.13 7.97
N THR A 45 11.20 -22.08 8.32
CA THR A 45 12.63 -21.82 8.56
C THR A 45 13.32 -21.10 7.41
N TRP A 46 12.98 -21.45 6.16
CA TRP A 46 13.64 -20.87 4.99
C TRP A 46 13.41 -19.36 4.86
N CYS A 47 12.22 -18.87 5.18
CA CYS A 47 11.86 -17.46 5.03
C CYS A 47 12.58 -16.62 6.07
N GLU A 48 12.56 -17.13 7.31
CA GLU A 48 13.24 -16.54 8.45
C GLU A 48 14.75 -16.49 8.29
N GLU A 49 15.37 -17.51 7.69
CA GLU A 49 16.81 -17.51 7.38
C GLU A 49 17.23 -16.39 6.41
N HIS A 50 16.29 -15.89 5.61
CA HIS A 50 16.54 -14.84 4.62
C HIS A 50 16.04 -13.46 5.06
N ASN A 51 15.37 -13.32 6.21
CA ASN A 51 14.97 -12.02 6.74
C ASN A 51 16.17 -11.30 7.38
N PRO A 52 16.64 -10.17 6.84
CA PRO A 52 17.81 -9.47 7.37
C PRO A 52 17.49 -8.57 8.56
N ARG A 53 16.22 -8.43 8.95
CA ARG A 53 15.76 -7.34 9.85
C ARG A 53 15.73 -7.75 11.31
N THR A 54 15.86 -6.76 12.16
CA THR A 54 15.51 -6.84 13.58
C THR A 54 14.17 -6.15 13.84
N PRO A 55 13.51 -6.37 14.99
CA PRO A 55 12.28 -5.64 15.34
C PRO A 55 12.42 -4.12 15.28
N GLN A 56 13.58 -3.56 15.66
CA GLN A 56 13.84 -2.13 15.57
C GLN A 56 13.84 -1.63 14.12
N VAL A 57 14.42 -2.40 13.19
CA VAL A 57 14.38 -2.08 11.76
C VAL A 57 12.96 -2.14 11.22
N VAL A 58 12.12 -3.06 11.72
CA VAL A 58 10.69 -3.13 11.33
C VAL A 58 9.93 -1.89 11.82
N GLU A 59 10.21 -1.40 13.03
CA GLU A 59 9.61 -0.16 13.54
C GLU A 59 10.02 1.07 12.71
N GLU A 60 11.31 1.20 12.36
CA GLU A 60 11.81 2.26 11.48
C GLU A 60 11.18 2.20 10.08
N LEU A 61 11.07 1.00 9.53
CA LEU A 61 10.41 0.73 8.26
C LEU A 61 8.94 1.14 8.29
N ALA A 62 8.22 0.80 9.36
CA ALA A 62 6.81 1.16 9.54
C ALA A 62 6.63 2.68 9.61
N ARG A 63 7.48 3.37 10.38
CA ARG A 63 7.47 4.84 10.45
C ARG A 63 7.77 5.49 9.10
N PHE A 64 8.72 4.94 8.35
CA PHE A 64 9.01 5.42 7.01
C PHE A 64 7.80 5.28 6.09
N ILE A 65 7.17 4.10 6.06
CA ILE A 65 5.98 3.85 5.24
C ILE A 65 4.83 4.81 5.61
N ASP A 66 4.56 5.00 6.91
CA ASP A 66 3.52 5.94 7.37
C ASP A 66 3.84 7.39 6.97
N SER A 67 5.13 7.78 7.02
CA SER A 67 5.57 9.14 6.64
C SER A 67 5.39 9.48 5.15
N LEU A 68 5.26 8.48 4.28
CA LEU A 68 4.97 8.71 2.86
C LEU A 68 3.53 9.22 2.64
N ASP A 69 2.64 8.96 3.59
CA ASP A 69 1.24 9.34 3.58
C ASP A 69 0.51 9.00 2.26
N LEU A 70 0.83 7.83 1.70
CA LEU A 70 0.20 7.31 0.49
C LEU A 70 -1.14 6.68 0.83
N GLU A 71 -2.14 6.89 -0.03
CA GLU A 71 -3.46 6.27 0.11
C GLU A 71 -3.41 4.78 -0.25
N VAL A 72 -2.53 4.39 -1.18
CA VAL A 72 -2.31 3.00 -1.60
C VAL A 72 -0.81 2.71 -1.73
N LEU A 73 -0.32 1.68 -1.05
CA LEU A 73 1.05 1.19 -1.15
C LEU A 73 1.05 -0.30 -1.43
N ALA A 74 1.64 -0.70 -2.55
CA ALA A 74 1.87 -2.10 -2.83
C ALA A 74 3.20 -2.59 -2.30
N LEU A 75 3.14 -3.72 -1.63
CA LEU A 75 4.26 -4.35 -0.96
C LEU A 75 4.61 -5.65 -1.68
N GLN A 76 5.88 -5.85 -1.97
CA GLN A 76 6.41 -7.13 -2.43
C GLN A 76 7.19 -7.81 -1.31
N GLU A 77 7.32 -9.13 -1.44
CA GLU A 77 8.10 -9.97 -0.52
C GLU A 77 7.61 -9.90 0.92
N VAL A 78 6.30 -10.13 1.07
CA VAL A 78 5.63 -10.31 2.36
C VAL A 78 5.35 -11.78 2.59
N GLU A 79 5.75 -12.33 3.72
CA GLU A 79 5.55 -13.74 4.02
C GLU A 79 4.06 -14.11 4.18
N ASN A 80 3.37 -13.42 5.09
CA ASN A 80 2.03 -13.82 5.51
C ASN A 80 1.27 -12.63 6.12
N ALA A 81 0.07 -12.90 6.63
CA ALA A 81 -0.76 -11.88 7.27
C ALA A 81 -0.15 -11.42 8.60
N GLN A 82 0.44 -12.33 9.37
CA GLN A 82 1.08 -12.04 10.66
C GLN A 82 2.23 -11.03 10.51
N ALA A 83 3.02 -11.13 9.44
CA ALA A 83 4.05 -10.16 9.10
C ALA A 83 3.45 -8.76 8.86
N LEU A 84 2.35 -8.66 8.12
CA LEU A 84 1.64 -7.38 7.94
C LEU A 84 1.08 -6.85 9.25
N GLU A 85 0.50 -7.69 10.10
CA GLU A 85 0.03 -7.27 11.42
C GLU A 85 1.19 -6.76 12.30
N LEU A 86 2.36 -7.40 12.24
CA LEU A 86 3.57 -6.93 12.90
C LEU A 86 3.98 -5.55 12.39
N LEU A 87 3.99 -5.32 11.08
CA LEU A 87 4.30 -4.02 10.48
C LEU A 87 3.30 -2.95 10.95
N LEU A 88 2.00 -3.27 10.91
CA LEU A 88 0.92 -2.38 11.29
C LEU A 88 0.90 -2.07 12.79
N SER A 89 1.45 -2.95 13.63
CA SER A 89 1.53 -2.73 15.08
C SER A 89 2.37 -1.50 15.47
N PHE A 90 3.25 -1.04 14.57
CA PHE A 90 4.08 0.15 14.74
C PHE A 90 3.52 1.41 14.05
N MET A 91 2.33 1.32 13.43
CA MET A 91 1.66 2.42 12.72
C MET A 91 0.44 2.94 13.49
N PRO A 92 -0.12 4.12 13.13
CA PRO A 92 -1.34 4.62 13.77
C PRO A 92 -2.48 3.58 13.72
N PRO A 93 -3.06 3.23 14.89
CA PRO A 93 -4.02 2.14 14.97
C PRO A 93 -5.27 2.48 14.14
N GLY A 94 -5.63 1.56 13.25
CA GLY A 94 -6.82 1.70 12.44
C GLY A 94 -6.68 2.60 11.21
N LYS A 95 -5.52 3.23 10.93
CA LYS A 95 -5.31 4.03 9.71
C LYS A 95 -5.33 3.15 8.45
N TYR A 96 -4.61 2.03 8.49
CA TYR A 96 -4.40 1.16 7.34
C TYR A 96 -5.26 -0.11 7.38
N GLY A 97 -5.59 -0.61 6.19
CA GLY A 97 -6.03 -1.98 5.92
C GLY A 97 -5.09 -2.64 4.89
N TYR A 98 -5.25 -3.94 4.66
CA TYR A 98 -4.48 -4.63 3.64
C TYR A 98 -5.27 -5.70 2.87
N ILE A 99 -4.80 -5.99 1.65
CA ILE A 99 -5.19 -7.15 0.84
C ILE A 99 -3.91 -7.93 0.53
N LEU A 100 -3.87 -9.21 0.87
CA LEU A 100 -2.72 -10.09 0.65
C LEU A 100 -3.06 -11.13 -0.43
N SER A 101 -2.20 -11.29 -1.44
CA SER A 101 -2.39 -12.28 -2.51
C SER A 101 -2.46 -13.69 -1.93
N PRO A 102 -3.30 -14.61 -2.43
CA PRO A 102 -3.33 -15.98 -1.91
C PRO A 102 -1.99 -16.70 -2.09
N GLN A 103 -1.76 -17.73 -1.26
CA GLN A 103 -0.58 -18.59 -1.38
C GLN A 103 -0.82 -19.63 -2.48
N THR A 104 -0.36 -19.36 -3.71
CA THR A 104 -0.55 -20.26 -4.86
C THR A 104 0.68 -21.06 -5.25
N THR A 105 1.86 -20.68 -4.74
CA THR A 105 3.15 -21.33 -5.06
C THR A 105 3.82 -21.80 -3.76
N PRO A 106 3.59 -23.03 -3.28
CA PRO A 106 4.06 -23.45 -1.95
C PRO A 106 5.59 -23.50 -1.82
N GLU A 107 6.34 -23.51 -2.93
CA GLU A 107 7.81 -23.49 -2.91
C GLU A 107 8.43 -22.17 -2.43
N THR A 108 7.59 -21.19 -2.11
CA THR A 108 8.01 -19.89 -1.60
C THR A 108 6.95 -19.30 -0.68
N CYS A 109 7.38 -18.69 0.41
CA CYS A 109 6.51 -17.96 1.31
C CYS A 109 6.26 -16.50 0.90
N GLN A 110 6.97 -15.99 -0.11
CA GLN A 110 6.90 -14.57 -0.44
C GLN A 110 5.66 -14.25 -1.28
N ARG A 111 4.86 -13.29 -0.84
CA ARG A 111 3.59 -12.87 -1.42
C ARG A 111 3.60 -11.38 -1.72
N VAL A 112 2.55 -10.91 -2.38
CA VAL A 112 2.33 -9.49 -2.67
C VAL A 112 1.15 -9.00 -1.83
N ALA A 113 1.27 -7.81 -1.28
CA ALA A 113 0.19 -7.17 -0.54
C ALA A 113 -0.09 -5.76 -1.07
N VAL A 114 -1.28 -5.25 -0.77
CA VAL A 114 -1.64 -3.85 -0.94
C VAL A 114 -2.07 -3.32 0.42
N LEU A 115 -1.31 -2.37 0.95
CA LEU A 115 -1.68 -1.54 2.10
C LEU A 115 -2.50 -0.35 1.60
N TYR A 116 -3.52 0.08 2.34
CA TYR A 116 -4.34 1.23 1.95
C TYR A 116 -4.90 1.99 3.16
N GLN A 117 -5.06 3.30 3.03
CA GLN A 117 -5.70 4.14 4.05
C GLN A 117 -7.22 3.98 3.98
N LYS A 118 -7.83 3.46 5.06
CA LYS A 118 -9.24 3.04 5.05
C LYS A 118 -10.23 4.20 4.95
N ASP A 119 -9.80 5.40 5.36
CA ASP A 119 -10.61 6.61 5.31
C ASP A 119 -10.53 7.31 3.94
N GLU A 120 -9.50 7.00 3.15
CA GLU A 120 -9.26 7.61 1.83
C GLU A 120 -9.73 6.74 0.67
N VAL A 121 -9.58 5.41 0.80
CA VAL A 121 -9.96 4.46 -0.26
C VAL A 121 -10.61 3.20 0.29
N SER A 122 -11.54 2.66 -0.51
CA SER A 122 -12.09 1.32 -0.32
C SER A 122 -11.55 0.42 -1.42
N LEU A 123 -10.86 -0.67 -1.05
CA LEU A 123 -10.30 -1.65 -1.98
C LEU A 123 -10.95 -3.03 -1.82
N GLN A 124 -11.04 -3.78 -2.91
CA GLN A 124 -11.46 -5.18 -2.96
C GLN A 124 -10.52 -6.00 -3.84
N PHE A 125 -10.31 -7.26 -3.46
CA PHE A 125 -9.60 -8.24 -4.28
C PHE A 125 -10.47 -8.66 -5.48
N VAL A 126 -9.88 -8.69 -6.67
CA VAL A 126 -10.57 -9.11 -7.90
C VAL A 126 -10.09 -10.48 -8.34
N GLY A 127 -8.78 -10.75 -8.25
CA GLY A 127 -8.19 -11.99 -8.72
C GLY A 127 -6.68 -11.89 -8.88
N GLU A 128 -6.11 -12.90 -9.53
CA GLU A 128 -4.70 -12.96 -9.87
C GLU A 128 -4.51 -13.05 -11.39
N ILE A 129 -3.45 -12.41 -11.89
CA ILE A 129 -3.00 -12.56 -13.28
C ILE A 129 -1.74 -13.43 -13.28
N LEU A 130 -1.73 -14.48 -14.12
CA LEU A 130 -0.56 -15.36 -14.30
C LEU A 130 0.61 -14.60 -14.93
N LEU A 131 1.43 -13.99 -14.07
CA LEU A 131 2.68 -13.31 -14.44
C LEU A 131 3.92 -14.15 -14.15
N SER A 132 3.78 -15.19 -13.32
CA SER A 132 4.89 -16.08 -13.01
C SER A 132 5.35 -16.87 -14.24
N LEU A 133 4.44 -17.13 -15.19
CA LEU A 133 4.68 -17.95 -16.38
C LEU A 133 5.34 -19.30 -16.05
N GLY A 134 5.08 -19.83 -14.85
CA GLY A 134 5.69 -21.06 -14.34
C GLY A 134 7.18 -20.95 -13.96
N GLN A 135 7.75 -19.75 -13.91
CA GLN A 135 9.14 -19.54 -13.52
C GLN A 135 9.29 -19.47 -12.00
N TYR A 136 10.27 -20.21 -11.49
CA TYR A 136 10.65 -20.17 -10.09
C TYR A 136 11.06 -18.75 -9.68
N GLY A 137 10.59 -18.31 -8.51
CA GLY A 137 10.90 -16.98 -7.99
C GLY A 137 10.01 -15.85 -8.52
N LEU A 138 9.19 -16.07 -9.57
CA LEU A 138 8.19 -15.09 -10.01
C LEU A 138 6.84 -15.30 -9.31
N ARG A 139 6.02 -14.25 -9.23
CA ARG A 139 4.68 -14.29 -8.62
C ARG A 139 3.63 -13.84 -9.61
N ASN A 140 2.40 -14.30 -9.37
CA ASN A 140 1.23 -13.78 -10.04
C ASN A 140 0.99 -12.33 -9.62
N GLY A 141 0.43 -11.54 -10.53
CA GLY A 141 0.02 -10.18 -10.23
C GLY A 141 -1.25 -10.19 -9.38
N LEU A 142 -1.23 -9.54 -8.23
CA LEU A 142 -2.40 -9.30 -7.39
C LEU A 142 -3.24 -8.17 -7.98
N VAL A 143 -4.47 -8.45 -8.42
CA VAL A 143 -5.39 -7.44 -8.93
C VAL A 143 -6.35 -7.01 -7.83
N VAL A 144 -6.30 -5.72 -7.51
CA VAL A 144 -7.27 -5.04 -6.65
C VAL A 144 -8.07 -4.03 -7.46
N TYR A 145 -9.20 -3.60 -6.91
CA TYR A 145 -10.05 -2.55 -7.45
C TYR A 145 -10.59 -1.72 -6.29
N GLY A 146 -10.87 -0.44 -6.50
CA GLY A 146 -11.40 0.39 -5.43
C GLY A 146 -12.08 1.69 -5.84
N LYS A 147 -12.38 2.49 -4.82
CA LYS A 147 -12.95 3.84 -4.96
C LYS A 147 -12.26 4.78 -3.99
N VAL A 148 -12.18 6.05 -4.37
CA VAL A 148 -11.78 7.15 -3.48
C VAL A 148 -13.00 7.58 -2.69
N LEU A 149 -12.83 7.70 -1.38
CA LEU A 149 -13.86 8.13 -0.46
C LEU A 149 -13.89 9.68 -0.37
N PRO A 150 -15.05 10.29 -0.07
CA PRO A 150 -16.34 9.66 0.15
C PRO A 150 -17.07 9.23 -1.14
N GLU A 151 -16.87 9.85 -2.31
CA GLU A 151 -17.66 9.49 -3.51
C GLU A 151 -16.98 9.73 -4.88
N ARG A 152 -15.88 9.05 -5.24
CA ARG A 152 -15.47 8.97 -6.67
C ARG A 152 -14.91 7.60 -7.06
N LEU A 153 -15.39 7.07 -8.18
CA LEU A 153 -14.91 5.83 -8.81
C LEU A 153 -13.52 6.08 -9.41
N VAL A 154 -12.50 5.38 -8.94
CA VAL A 154 -11.16 5.39 -9.55
C VAL A 154 -10.70 3.94 -9.70
N LEU A 155 -10.48 3.50 -10.94
CA LEU A 155 -9.97 2.17 -11.24
C LEU A 155 -8.47 2.11 -10.88
N VAL A 156 -8.14 1.52 -9.74
CA VAL A 156 -6.76 1.23 -9.35
C VAL A 156 -6.47 -0.23 -9.67
N CYS A 157 -6.07 -0.52 -10.91
CA CYS A 157 -5.59 -1.86 -11.29
C CYS A 157 -4.09 -1.92 -11.03
N LEU A 158 -3.69 -2.74 -10.06
CA LEU A 158 -2.30 -2.93 -9.72
C LEU A 158 -1.86 -4.32 -10.15
N SER A 159 -0.64 -4.42 -10.67
CA SER A 159 -0.05 -5.68 -11.07
C SER A 159 1.43 -5.60 -10.77
N PHE A 160 1.89 -6.44 -9.85
CA PHE A 160 3.27 -6.42 -9.38
C PHE A 160 4.02 -7.61 -9.94
N ARG A 161 5.14 -7.31 -10.60
CA ARG A 161 6.10 -8.32 -11.06
C ARG A 161 7.32 -8.25 -10.16
N VAL A 162 7.60 -9.34 -9.46
CA VAL A 162 8.85 -9.50 -8.71
C VAL A 162 9.94 -9.89 -9.69
N TRP A 163 10.97 -9.06 -9.84
CA TRP A 163 12.21 -9.44 -10.54
C TRP A 163 13.23 -9.83 -9.48
N ARG A 164 13.57 -11.12 -9.41
CA ARG A 164 14.77 -11.53 -8.66
C ARG A 164 15.97 -11.22 -9.54
N SER A 165 16.90 -10.39 -9.06
CA SER A 165 18.23 -10.33 -9.65
C SER A 165 18.81 -11.74 -9.60
N ILE A 166 18.89 -12.40 -10.75
CA ILE A 166 19.59 -13.67 -10.89
C ILE A 166 21.06 -13.33 -10.64
N ASN A 167 21.55 -13.58 -9.43
CA ASN A 167 22.98 -13.70 -9.20
C ASN A 167 23.35 -15.11 -9.64
N PRO A 168 24.15 -15.30 -10.71
CA PRO A 168 24.57 -16.63 -11.15
C PRO A 168 25.81 -17.03 -10.33
N PHE A 169 25.63 -17.41 -9.07
CA PHE A 169 26.67 -18.06 -8.28
C PHE A 169 26.07 -19.20 -7.47
#